data_AF-A0A139CY65-F1
#
_entry.id   AF-A0A139CY65-F1
#
_cell.length_a   1.000
_cell.length_b   1.000
_cell.length_c   1.000
_cell.angle_alpha   90.00
_cell.angle_beta   90.00
_cell.angle_gamma   90.00
#
_symmetry.space_group_name_H-M   'P 1'
#
loop_
_entity.id
_entity.type
_entity.pdbx_description
1 polymer ?
#
loop_
_entity_poly.entity_id
_entity_poly.type
_entity_poly.pdbx_seq_one_letter_code
_entity_poly.pdbx_strand_id
1 'polypeptide(L)' 'MEIEKLLEELANAHGISGNEESIRKIMEREIKPYVDTIEVDKMG' A
#
# COMPACT_ATOMS: atom_id res chain seq x y z
N MET A 1 -14.45 0.24 -5.89
CA MET A 1 -13.81 -1.07 -5.63
C MET A 1 -14.57 -1.76 -4.53
N GLU A 2 -14.78 -3.06 -4.64
CA GLU A 2 -15.35 -3.82 -3.53
C GLU A 2 -14.26 -4.05 -2.49
N ILE A 3 -14.57 -3.77 -1.23
CA ILE A 3 -13.61 -3.80 -0.13
C ILE A 3 -12.91 -5.17 -0.01
N GLU A 4 -13.64 -6.23 -0.34
CA GLU A 4 -13.17 -7.62 -0.36
C GLU A 4 -11.98 -7.82 -1.31
N LYS A 5 -12.01 -7.20 -2.51
CA LYS A 5 -10.91 -7.30 -3.49
C LYS A 5 -9.65 -6.59 -3.01
N LEU A 6 -9.81 -5.44 -2.34
CA LEU A 6 -8.66 -4.72 -1.78
C LEU A 6 -8.05 -5.50 -0.61
N LEU A 7 -8.89 -6.09 0.24
CA LEU A 7 -8.43 -6.95 1.33
C LEU A 7 -7.70 -8.20 0.81
N GLU A 8 -8.21 -8.83 -0.25
CA GLU A 8 -7.56 -9.96 -0.90
C GLU A 8 -6.20 -9.57 -1.51
N GLU A 9 -6.11 -8.42 -2.19
CA GLU A 9 -4.86 -7.93 -2.76
C GLU A 9 -3.81 -7.61 -1.68
N LEU A 10 -4.22 -6.94 -0.59
CA LEU A 10 -3.35 -6.65 0.55
C LEU A 10 -2.88 -7.92 1.27
N ALA A 11 -3.77 -8.89 1.46
CA ALA A 11 -3.44 -10.15 2.13
C ALA A 11 -2.45 -11.01 1.34
N ASN A 12 -2.48 -10.92 0.00
CA ASN A 12 -1.58 -11.68 -0.88
C ASN A 12 -0.31 -10.90 -1.26
N ALA A 13 -0.21 -9.62 -0.91
CA ALA A 13 0.97 -8.81 -1.18
C ALA A 13 2.18 -9.28 -0.37
N HIS A 14 3.31 -9.50 -1.04
CA HIS A 14 4.53 -9.97 -0.40
C HIS A 14 5.31 -8.81 0.22
N GLY A 15 5.14 -8.57 1.52
CA GLY A 15 5.88 -7.56 2.26
C GLY A 15 6.45 -8.11 3.57
N ILE A 16 7.55 -8.85 3.47
CA ILE A 16 8.30 -9.28 4.67
C ILE A 16 8.85 -8.02 5.36
N SER A 17 8.97 -8.03 6.69
CA SER A 17 9.56 -6.91 7.44
C SER A 17 10.91 -6.47 6.83
N GLY A 18 11.03 -5.18 6.51
CA GLY A 18 12.19 -4.61 5.82
C GLY A 18 12.16 -4.71 4.28
N ASN A 19 11.08 -5.23 3.70
CA ASN A 19 10.81 -5.26 2.27
C ASN A 19 9.32 -5.03 1.99
N GLU A 20 8.76 -3.93 2.53
CA GLU A 20 7.35 -3.58 2.42
C GLU A 20 6.95 -2.86 1.11
N GLU A 21 7.86 -2.74 0.13
CA GLU A 21 7.64 -1.93 -1.07
C GLU A 21 6.38 -2.34 -1.86
N SER A 22 6.06 -3.64 -1.93
CA SER A 22 4.89 -4.14 -2.64
C SER A 22 3.57 -3.67 -2.00
N ILE A 23 3.48 -3.73 -0.66
CA ILE A 23 2.33 -3.29 0.12
C ILE A 23 2.21 -1.77 0.03
N ARG A 24 3.33 -1.05 0.14
CA ARG A 24 3.35 0.41 0.06
C ARG A 24 2.79 0.91 -1.28
N LYS A 25 3.16 0.29 -2.41
CA LYS A 25 2.60 0.66 -3.73
C LYS A 25 1.08 0.50 -3.80
N ILE A 26 0.53 -0.54 -3.17
CA ILE A 26 -0.93 -0.74 -3.07
C ILE A 26 -1.54 0.39 -2.24
N MET A 27 -0.96 0.68 -1.07
CA MET A 27 -1.43 1.78 -0.20
C MET A 27 -1.39 3.15 -0.90
N GLU A 28 -0.28 3.48 -1.57
CA GLU A 28 -0.13 4.74 -2.30
C GLU A 28 -1.20 4.89 -3.38
N ARG A 29 -1.49 3.82 -4.14
CA ARG A 29 -2.53 3.81 -5.17
C ARG A 29 -3.91 4.12 -4.60
N GLU A 30 -4.25 3.49 -3.47
CA GLU A 30 -5.56 3.67 -2.85
C GLU A 30 -5.71 5.03 -2.15
N ILE A 31 -4.63 5.58 -1.58
CA ILE A 31 -4.70 6.80 -0.77
C ILE A 31 -4.55 8.06 -1.63
N LYS A 32 -3.83 8.00 -2.76
CA LYS A 32 -3.54 9.15 -3.65
C LYS A 32 -4.75 10.01 -4.05
N PRO A 33 -5.96 9.49 -4.30
CA PRO A 33 -7.11 10.32 -4.64
C PRO A 33 -7.64 11.18 -3.48
N TYR A 34 -7.21 10.90 -2.24
CA TYR A 34 -7.76 11.48 -1.01
C TYR A 34 -6.80 12.43 -0.29
N VAL A 35 -5.56 12.56 -0.79
CA VAL A 35 -4.51 13.37 -0.16
C VAL A 35 -3.79 14.20 -1.21
N ASP A 36 -3.31 15.39 -0.81
CA ASP A 36 -2.51 16.24 -1.68
C ASP A 36 -1.07 15.72 -1.85
N THR A 37 -0.54 15.05 -0.82
CA THR A 37 0.86 14.57 -0.78
C THR A 37 0.97 13.22 -0.09
N ILE A 38 1.93 12.41 -0.55
CA ILE A 38 2.35 11.15 0.05
C ILE A 38 3.87 11.22 0.22
N GLU A 39 4.37 10.87 1.40
CA GLU A 39 5.80 10.84 1.71
C GLU A 39 6.18 9.48 2.33
N VAL A 40 7.43 9.07 2.09
CA VAL A 40 8.03 7.85 2.65
C VAL A 40 9.31 8.27 3.34
N ASP A 41 9.52 7.80 4.56
CA ASP A 41 10.72 8.16 5.32
C ASP A 41 11.92 7.29 4.91
N LYS A 42 13.03 7.38 5.64
CA LYS A 42 14.25 6.63 5.33
C LYS A 42 14.13 5.12 5.60
N MET A 43 13.10 4.67 6.31
CA MET A 43 12.86 3.27 6.66
C MET A 43 11.95 2.58 5.65
N GLY A 44 11.09 3.32 4.96
CA GLY A 44 10.15 2.78 3.97
C GLY A 44 8.71 2.88 4.43
#